data_AF-A0A1E3QHW5-F1
#
_entry.id   AF-A0A1E3QHW5-F1
#
_cell.length_a   1.000
_cell.length_b   1.000
_cell.length_c   1.000
_cell.angle_alpha   90.00
_cell.angle_beta   90.00
_cell.angle_gamma   90.00
#
_symmetry.space_group_name_H-M   'P 1'
#
loop_
_entity.id
_entity.type
_entity.pdbx_description
1 polymer ?
#
loop_
_entity_poly.entity_id
_entity_poly.type
_entity_poly.pdbx_seq_one_letter_code
_entity_poly.pdbx_strand_id
1 'polypeptide(L)' 'MNTSEASKPRKRHRIPVSCLACRKRKAKCDRGRPHCANCVAKNLIHLCHYEESPWFVQA' A
#
# COMPACT_ATOMS: atom_id res chain seq x y z
N MET A 1 -1.14 42.66 15.55
CA MET A 1 -2.16 41.68 15.14
C MET A 1 -1.49 40.70 14.19
N ASN A 2 -1.14 39.48 14.62
CA ASN A 2 -0.65 38.42 13.71
C ASN A 2 -1.03 37.06 14.31
N THR A 3 -2.13 36.49 13.81
CA THR A 3 -2.62 35.18 14.22
C THR A 3 -1.98 34.11 13.33
N SER A 4 -0.92 33.50 13.87
CA SER A 4 -0.51 32.10 13.70
C SER A 4 -1.24 31.28 12.63
N GLU A 5 -0.63 31.14 11.45
CA GLU A 5 -0.94 30.08 10.48
C GLU A 5 -0.48 28.73 11.04
N ALA A 6 -1.41 28.00 11.66
CA ALA A 6 -1.16 26.66 12.16
C ALA A 6 -0.84 25.71 10.99
N SER A 7 0.44 25.33 10.85
CA SER A 7 0.87 24.31 9.90
C SER A 7 0.11 23.01 10.14
N LYS A 8 -0.67 22.54 9.14
CA LYS A 8 -1.42 21.29 9.25
C LYS A 8 -0.46 20.13 9.55
N PRO A 9 -0.81 19.20 10.46
CA PRO A 9 0.04 18.07 10.78
C PRO A 9 0.28 17.23 9.52
N ARG A 10 1.55 16.97 9.21
CA ARG A 10 1.95 16.17 8.04
C ARG A 10 1.39 14.75 8.19
N LYS A 11 0.53 14.33 7.26
CA LYS A 11 0.00 12.96 7.21
C LYS A 11 1.15 12.00 6.90
N ARG A 12 1.30 10.95 7.71
CA ARG A 12 2.34 9.92 7.48
C ARG A 12 2.00 9.14 6.21
N HIS A 13 2.96 9.02 5.29
CA HIS A 13 2.86 8.17 4.11
C HIS A 13 3.00 6.70 4.51
N ARG A 14 1.91 6.09 5.01
CA ARG A 14 1.89 4.67 5.37
C ARG A 14 1.72 3.83 4.11
N ILE A 15 2.70 2.95 3.85
CA ILE A 15 2.62 1.96 2.77
C ILE A 15 1.72 0.81 3.23
N PRO A 16 0.71 0.43 2.44
CA PRO A 16 -0.15 -0.71 2.77
C PRO A 16 0.62 -2.02 2.68
N VAL A 17 0.35 -2.90 3.64
CA VAL A 17 0.94 -4.25 3.67
C VAL A 17 0.24 -5.21 2.70
N SER A 18 -1.00 -4.92 2.33
CA SER A 18 -1.81 -5.72 1.41
C SER A 18 -1.47 -5.40 -0.05
N CYS A 19 -1.53 -6.41 -0.93
CA CYS A 19 -1.33 -6.18 -2.36
C CYS A 19 -2.42 -5.26 -2.95
N LEU A 20 -2.06 -4.56 -4.03
CA LEU A 20 -2.92 -3.64 -4.77
C LEU A 20 -4.24 -4.30 -5.21
N ALA A 21 -4.19 -5.54 -5.69
CA ALA A 21 -5.37 -6.28 -6.11
C ALA A 21 -6.36 -6.54 -4.96
N CYS A 22 -5.87 -6.98 -3.80
CA CYS A 22 -6.73 -7.19 -2.63
C CYS A 22 -7.26 -5.87 -2.06
N ARG A 23 -6.44 -4.81 -2.06
CA ARG A 23 -6.83 -3.47 -1.64
C ARG A 23 -7.96 -2.91 -2.50
N LYS A 24 -7.82 -3.01 -3.83
CA LYS A 24 -8.83 -2.53 -4.80
C LYS A 24 -10.15 -3.30 -4.66
N ARG A 25 -10.09 -4.61 -4.39
CA ARG A 25 -11.28 -5.46 -4.19
C ARG A 25 -11.82 -5.44 -2.76
N LYS A 26 -11.16 -4.74 -1.83
CA LYS A 26 -11.47 -4.78 -0.39
C LYS A 26 -11.50 -6.21 0.18
N ALA A 27 -10.66 -7.09 -0.35
CA ALA A 27 -10.54 -8.48 0.07
C ALA A 27 -9.43 -8.65 1.12
N LYS A 28 -9.54 -9.71 1.93
CA LYS A 28 -8.48 -10.10 2.86
C LYS A 28 -7.24 -10.54 2.06
N CYS A 29 -6.10 -9.93 2.34
CA CYS A 29 -4.81 -10.29 1.76
C CYS A 29 -4.05 -11.17 2.76
N ASP A 30 -3.63 -12.35 2.33
CA ASP A 30 -2.76 -13.26 3.10
C ASP A 30 -1.29 -12.80 3.09
N ARG A 31 -0.94 -11.79 2.28
CA ARG A 31 0.39 -11.17 2.21
C ARG A 31 1.52 -12.12 1.81
N GLY A 32 1.20 -13.26 1.18
CA GLY A 32 2.20 -14.13 0.55
C GLY A 32 2.99 -13.38 -0.53
N ARG A 33 4.30 -13.65 -0.61
CA ARG A 33 5.21 -13.13 -1.65
C ARG A 33 5.76 -14.31 -2.47
N PRO A 34 5.89 -14.19 -3.81
CA PRO A 34 5.67 -13.00 -4.65
C PRO A 34 4.20 -12.64 -4.89
N HIS A 35 3.30 -13.61 -4.78
CA HIS A 35 1.85 -13.39 -4.92
C HIS A 35 1.10 -13.94 -3.71
N CYS A 36 0.01 -13.27 -3.34
CA CYS A 36 -0.83 -13.74 -2.25
C CYS A 36 -1.73 -14.91 -2.72
N ALA A 37 -1.99 -15.86 -1.83
CA ALA A 37 -2.81 -17.04 -2.09
C ALA A 37 -4.20 -16.69 -2.64
N ASN A 38 -4.81 -15.58 -2.17
CA ASN A 38 -6.09 -15.13 -2.70
C ASN A 38 -6.02 -14.69 -4.17
N CYS A 39 -4.91 -14.08 -4.60
CA CYS A 39 -4.72 -13.75 -6.02
C CYS A 39 -4.39 -14.98 -6.85
N VAL A 40 -3.67 -15.97 -6.30
CA VAL A 40 -3.42 -17.27 -6.95
C VAL A 40 -4.74 -18.01 -7.18
N ALA A 41 -5.56 -18.16 -6.13
CA ALA A 41 -6.84 -18.86 -6.19
C ALA A 41 -7.84 -18.24 -7.17
N LYS A 42 -7.78 -16.91 -7.37
CA LYS A 42 -8.64 -16.20 -8.32
C LYS A 42 -8.02 -16.04 -9.71
N ASN A 43 -6.85 -16.63 -9.95
CA ASN A 43 -6.09 -16.50 -11.20
C ASN A 43 -5.75 -15.04 -11.59
N LEU A 44 -5.47 -14.21 -10.58
CA LEU A 44 -5.18 -12.77 -10.70
C LEU A 44 -3.75 -12.44 -10.25
N ILE A 45 -2.85 -13.42 -10.36
CA ILE A 45 -1.42 -13.30 -10.03
C ILE A 45 -0.75 -12.14 -10.78
N HIS A 46 -1.13 -11.94 -12.04
CA HIS A 46 -0.64 -10.85 -12.89
C HIS A 46 -1.07 -9.44 -12.44
N LEU A 47 -2.03 -9.33 -11.51
CA LEU A 47 -2.43 -8.05 -10.89
C LEU A 47 -1.93 -7.93 -9.44
N CYS A 48 -1.29 -8.97 -8.92
CA CYS A 48 -0.85 -9.03 -7.53
C CYS A 48 0.50 -8.33 -7.38
N HIS A 49 0.43 -7.01 -7.19
CA HIS A 49 1.58 -6.15 -6.93
C HIS A 49 1.50 -5.53 -5.53
N TYR A 50 2.63 -5.34 -4.88
CA TYR A 50 2.74 -4.61 -3.61
C TYR A 50 3.34 -3.23 -3.88
N GLU A 51 2.89 -2.21 -3.16
CA GLU A 51 3.52 -0.88 -3.24
C GLU A 51 4.91 -0.95 -2.60
N GLU A 52 5.92 -0.50 -3.34
CA GLU A 52 7.27 -0.34 -2.82
C GLU A 52 7.41 1.00 -2.10
N SER A 53 8.30 1.02 -1.11
CA SER A 53 8.54 2.20 -0.31
C SER A 53 9.36 3.23 -1.07
N PRO A 54 8.90 4.48 -1.23
CA PRO A 54 9.70 5.54 -1.84
C PRO A 54 10.99 5.83 -1.06
N TRP A 55 11.00 5.54 0.24
CA TRP A 55 12.16 5.74 1.13
C TRP A 55 13.27 4.70 0.95
N PHE A 56 13.00 3.61 0.22
CA PHE A 56 14.00 2.60 -0.14
C PHE A 56 14.59 2.83 -1.54
N VAL A 57 14.16 3.88 -2.25
CA VAL A 57 14.74 4.28 -3.54
C VAL A 57 15.89 5.27 -3.29
N GLN A 58 16.92 4.84 -2.56
CA GLN A 58 18.17 5.58 -2.39
C GLN A 58 19.32 4.59 -2.13
N ALA A 59 20.08 4.31 -3.19
CA ALA A 59 21.51 4.05 -3.16
C ALA A 59 22.15 5.00 -4.18
#